data_AF-A0A330LNT4-F1
#
_entry.id   AF-A0A330LNT4-F1
#
_cell.length_a   1.000
_cell.length_b   1.000
_cell.length_c   1.000
_cell.angle_alpha   90.00
_cell.angle_beta   90.00
_cell.angle_gamma   90.00
#
_symmetry.space_group_name_H-M   'P 1'
#
loop_
_entity.id
_entity.type
_entity.pdbx_description
1 polymer ?
#
loop_
_entity_poly.entity_id
_entity_poly.type
_entity_poly.pdbx_seq_one_letter_code
_entity_poly.pdbx_strand_id
1 'polypeptide(L)'
;MIRLLIIFIVFLIAWLLFGVWGSKATLEEARTIGLQEASSHIDNPILLEDYTLAKGIPKEALDFLIEEGKIPFYHWRQYTYIENRELVVVKK
;
A
#
# COMPACT_ATOMS: atom_id res chain seq x y z
N MET A 1 -44.47 -18.51 -11.19
CA MET A 1 -43.82 -18.61 -9.87
C MET A 1 -42.30 -18.81 -10.00
N ILE A 2 -41.84 -19.81 -10.76
CA ILE A 2 -40.40 -20.09 -10.97
C ILE A 2 -39.60 -18.90 -11.55
N ARG A 3 -40.16 -18.15 -12.52
CA ARG A 3 -39.47 -16.98 -13.12
C ARG A 3 -39.18 -15.87 -12.10
N LEU A 4 -40.09 -15.60 -11.18
CA LEU A 4 -39.89 -14.60 -10.10
C LEU A 4 -38.78 -15.05 -9.13
N LEU A 5 -38.72 -16.35 -8.85
CA LEU A 5 -37.73 -16.94 -7.96
C LEU A 5 -36.31 -16.86 -8.54
N ILE A 6 -36.17 -17.04 -9.85
CA ILE A 6 -34.88 -16.87 -10.56
C ILE A 6 -34.41 -15.41 -10.48
N ILE A 7 -35.29 -14.44 -10.73
CA ILE A 7 -34.94 -13.00 -10.64
C ILE A 7 -34.48 -12.64 -9.23
N PHE A 8 -35.18 -13.16 -8.21
CA PHE A 8 -34.82 -12.95 -6.82
C PHE A 8 -33.44 -13.52 -6.48
N ILE A 9 -33.12 -14.74 -6.95
CA ILE A 9 -31.80 -15.35 -6.76
C ILE A 9 -30.70 -14.50 -7.43
N VAL A 10 -30.91 -14.07 -8.67
CA VAL A 10 -29.93 -13.24 -9.38
C VAL A 10 -29.68 -11.91 -8.65
N PHE A 11 -30.74 -11.28 -8.14
CA PHE A 11 -30.63 -10.05 -7.35
C PHE A 11 -29.83 -10.28 -6.06
N LEU A 12 -30.05 -11.41 -5.39
CA LEU A 12 -29.39 -11.76 -4.13
C LEU A 12 -27.89 -12.02 -4.33
N ILE A 13 -27.53 -12.69 -5.44
CA ILE A 13 -26.13 -12.90 -5.85
C ILE A 13 -25.46 -11.55 -6.18
N ALA A 14 -26.12 -10.70 -6.96
CA ALA A 14 -25.59 -9.39 -7.31
C ALA A 14 -25.36 -8.52 -6.06
N TRP A 15 -26.26 -8.57 -5.08
CA TRP A 15 -26.13 -7.81 -3.85
C TRP A 15 -24.95 -8.30 -2.99
N LEU A 16 -24.79 -9.62 -2.83
CA LEU A 16 -23.64 -10.19 -2.09
C LEU A 16 -22.30 -9.76 -2.70
N LEU A 17 -22.20 -9.74 -4.03
CA LEU A 17 -20.98 -9.32 -4.73
C LEU A 17 -20.69 -7.82 -4.58
N PHE A 18 -21.73 -6.97 -4.60
CA PHE A 18 -21.58 -5.53 -4.38
C PHE A 18 -21.20 -5.18 -2.93
N GLY A 19 -21.69 -5.94 -1.94
CA GLY A 19 -21.36 -5.74 -0.53
C GLY A 19 -19.87 -5.96 -0.20
N VAL A 20 -19.23 -6.92 -0.88
CA VAL A 20 -17.79 -7.21 -0.72
C VAL A 20 -16.94 -6.11 -1.36
N TRP A 21 -17.37 -5.55 -2.48
CA TRP A 21 -16.64 -4.50 -3.20
C TRP A 21 -16.60 -3.16 -2.44
N GLY A 22 -17.58 -2.91 -1.56
CA GLY A 22 -17.69 -1.70 -0.76
C GLY A 22 -16.93 -1.73 0.57
N SER A 23 -16.31 -2.86 0.95
CA SER A 23 -15.55 -2.91 2.20
C SER A 23 -14.31 -2.02 2.08
N LYS A 24 -14.23 -0.99 2.94
CA LYS A 24 -13.02 -0.18 3.04
C LYS A 24 -11.90 -1.12 3.47
N ALA A 25 -10.81 -1.14 2.70
CA ALA A 25 -9.61 -1.87 3.08
C ALA A 25 -9.26 -1.54 4.54
N THR A 26 -9.01 -2.57 5.32
CA THR A 26 -8.45 -2.41 6.67
C THR A 26 -7.10 -1.70 6.58
N LEU A 27 -6.62 -1.13 7.68
CA LEU A 27 -5.31 -0.45 7.71
C LEU A 27 -4.19 -1.37 7.20
N GLU A 28 -4.24 -2.64 7.58
CA GLU A 28 -3.26 -3.66 7.20
C GLU A 28 -3.35 -4.00 5.71
N GLU A 29 -4.55 -4.14 5.16
CA GLU A 29 -4.75 -4.36 3.72
C GLU A 29 -4.29 -3.15 2.90
N ALA A 30 -4.61 -1.92 3.35
CA ALA A 30 -4.15 -0.70 2.68
C ALA A 30 -2.63 -0.58 2.69
N ARG A 31 -1.98 -0.94 3.80
CA ARG A 31 -0.52 -1.03 3.91
C ARG A 31 0.04 -2.08 2.97
N THR A 32 -0.55 -3.27 2.93
CA THR A 32 -0.10 -4.37 2.05
C THR A 32 -0.20 -3.98 0.58
N ILE A 33 -1.32 -3.40 0.15
CA ILE A 33 -1.50 -2.90 -1.22
C ILE A 33 -0.46 -1.81 -1.54
N GLY A 34 -0.22 -0.89 -0.60
CA GLY A 34 0.79 0.15 -0.76
C GLY A 34 2.20 -0.39 -0.91
N LEU A 35 2.58 -1.35 -0.07
CA LEU A 35 3.88 -2.03 -0.16
C LEU A 35 4.02 -2.84 -1.44
N GLN A 36 2.96 -3.51 -1.88
CA GLN A 36 2.95 -4.27 -3.13
C GLN A 36 3.14 -3.35 -4.34
N GLU A 37 2.42 -2.22 -4.38
CA GLU A 37 2.58 -1.22 -5.44
C GLU A 37 3.99 -0.63 -5.43
N ALA A 38 4.47 -0.19 -4.26
CA ALA A 38 5.82 0.34 -4.10
C ALA A 38 6.91 -0.68 -4.49
N SER A 39 6.70 -1.97 -4.21
CA SER A 39 7.65 -3.03 -4.58
C SER A 39 7.87 -3.17 -6.09
N SER A 40 6.96 -2.66 -6.92
CA SER A 40 7.16 -2.61 -8.38
C SER A 40 8.14 -1.51 -8.82
N HIS A 41 8.45 -0.57 -7.91
CA HIS A 41 9.31 0.58 -8.16
C HIS A 41 10.57 0.61 -7.28
N ILE A 42 10.57 -0.05 -6.12
CA ILE A 42 11.69 -0.12 -5.16
C ILE A 42 11.82 -1.52 -4.55
N ASP A 43 13.03 -1.99 -4.24
CA ASP A 43 13.25 -3.41 -3.86
C ASP A 43 12.84 -3.74 -2.43
N ASN A 44 13.01 -2.78 -1.50
CA ASN A 44 12.67 -2.95 -0.09
C ASN A 44 11.94 -1.70 0.43
N PRO A 45 10.64 -1.56 0.09
CA PRO A 45 9.85 -0.40 0.45
C PRO A 45 9.59 -0.31 1.96
N ILE A 46 9.80 0.88 2.52
CA ILE A 46 9.39 1.25 3.88
C ILE A 46 8.72 2.62 3.84
N LEU A 47 7.71 2.85 4.68
CA LEU A 47 7.12 4.18 4.83
C LEU A 47 8.16 5.17 5.35
N LEU A 48 8.13 6.40 4.83
CA LEU A 48 9.03 7.47 5.23
C LEU A 48 8.99 7.69 6.75
N GLU A 49 7.80 7.66 7.36
CA GLU A 49 7.62 7.80 8.80
C GLU A 49 8.24 6.64 9.59
N ASP A 50 8.11 5.41 9.11
CA ASP A 50 8.69 4.24 9.76
C ASP A 50 10.23 4.28 9.65
N TYR A 51 10.75 4.76 8.52
CA TYR A 51 12.19 4.89 8.32
C TYR A 51 12.82 6.01 9.16
N THR A 52 12.19 7.18 9.27
CA THR A 52 12.68 8.27 10.14
C THR A 52 12.72 7.83 11.58
N LEU A 53 11.69 7.12 12.06
CA LEU A 53 11.66 6.54 13.40
C LEU A 53 12.76 5.50 13.60
N ALA A 54 12.92 4.57 12.66
CA ALA A 54 13.93 3.51 12.76
C ALA A 54 15.38 4.04 12.70
N LYS A 55 15.61 5.14 11.97
CA LYS A 55 16.94 5.75 11.81
C LYS A 55 17.23 6.90 12.77
N GLY A 56 16.22 7.40 13.47
CA GLY A 56 16.34 8.60 14.30
C GLY A 56 16.73 9.84 13.49
N ILE A 57 16.41 9.86 12.20
CA ILE A 57 16.71 10.98 11.29
C ILE A 57 15.47 11.87 11.22
N PRO A 58 15.60 13.20 11.45
CA PRO A 58 14.46 14.11 11.32
C PRO A 58 13.95 14.13 9.88
N LYS A 59 12.63 14.29 9.71
CA LYS A 59 11.97 14.24 8.41
C LYS A 59 12.57 15.26 7.43
N GLU A 60 12.87 16.46 7.91
CA GLU A 60 13.45 17.53 7.10
C GLU A 60 14.78 17.10 6.47
N ALA A 61 15.64 16.43 7.25
CA ALA A 61 16.91 15.92 6.72
C ALA A 61 16.70 14.81 5.68
N LEU A 62 15.68 13.98 5.86
CA LEU A 62 15.34 12.94 4.91
C LEU A 62 14.76 13.52 3.60
N ASP A 63 13.93 14.56 3.71
CA ASP A 63 13.39 15.29 2.56
C ASP A 63 14.53 15.90 1.73
N PHE A 64 15.54 16.50 2.38
CA PHE A 64 16.75 16.96 1.67
C PHE A 64 17.48 15.83 0.93
N LEU A 65 17.62 14.64 1.54
CA LEU A 65 18.27 13.51 0.89
C LEU A 65 17.48 12.97 -0.32
N ILE A 66 16.16 13.08 -0.28
CA ILE A 66 15.27 12.77 -1.39
C ILE A 66 15.45 13.81 -2.50
N GLU A 67 15.45 15.10 -2.17
CA GLU A 67 15.65 16.20 -3.13
C GLU A 67 17.03 16.13 -3.81
N GLU A 68 18.08 15.76 -3.06
CA GLU A 68 19.42 15.52 -3.59
C GLU A 68 19.53 14.23 -4.44
N GLY A 69 18.47 13.42 -4.52
CA GLY A 69 18.45 12.15 -5.26
C GLY A 69 19.30 11.04 -4.63
N LYS A 70 19.69 11.18 -3.36
CA LYS A 70 20.51 10.18 -2.65
C LYS A 70 19.69 8.99 -2.18
N ILE A 71 18.40 9.21 -1.93
CA ILE A 71 17.46 8.17 -1.47
C ILE A 71 16.36 7.98 -2.51
N PRO A 72 16.23 6.77 -3.10
CA PRO A 72 15.09 6.43 -3.94
C PRO A 72 13.80 6.47 -3.13
N PHE A 73 12.78 7.08 -3.71
CA PHE A 73 11.46 7.20 -3.12
C PHE A 73 10.38 6.92 -4.15
N TYR A 74 9.21 6.54 -3.66
CA TYR A 74 8.01 6.32 -4.44
C TYR A 74 6.80 6.92 -3.71
N HIS A 75 5.98 7.69 -4.42
CA HIS A 75 4.79 8.29 -3.85
C HIS A 75 3.55 7.56 -4.31
N TRP A 76 2.75 7.07 -3.36
CA TRP A 76 1.50 6.38 -3.64
C TRP A 76 0.37 6.91 -2.77
N ARG A 77 -0.65 7.44 -3.44
CA ARG A 77 -1.78 8.15 -2.83
C ARG A 77 -1.33 9.31 -1.93
N GLN A 78 -1.20 9.05 -0.64
CA GLN A 78 -0.82 10.03 0.39
C GLN A 78 0.41 9.59 1.18
N TYR A 79 1.07 8.52 0.76
CA TYR A 79 2.20 7.92 1.45
C TYR A 79 3.46 8.04 0.59
N THR A 80 4.56 8.37 1.26
CA THR A 80 5.89 8.35 0.66
C THR A 80 6.61 7.12 1.16
N TYR A 81 7.00 6.25 0.24
CA TYR A 81 7.80 5.07 0.50
C TYR A 81 9.24 5.35 0.10
N ILE A 82 10.18 4.80 0.84
CA ILE A 82 11.61 4.91 0.56
C ILE A 82 12.26 3.54 0.59
N GLU A 83 13.34 3.40 -0.15
CA GLU A 83 14.09 2.15 -0.22
C GLU A 83 15.02 1.98 0.98
N ASN A 84 14.85 0.90 1.74
CA ASN A 84 15.79 0.55 2.81
C ASN A 84 16.92 -0.36 2.30
N ARG A 85 18.06 0.27 2.01
CA ARG A 85 19.26 -0.41 1.50
C ARG A 85 19.90 -1.40 2.49
N GLU A 86 19.63 -1.30 3.78
CA GLU A 86 20.18 -2.28 4.73
C GLU A 86 19.48 -3.63 4.62
N LEU A 87 18.17 -3.63 4.31
CA LEU A 87 17.42 -4.86 4.08
C LEU A 87 17.83 -5.54 2.77
N VAL A 88 18.38 -4.78 1.81
CA VAL A 88 18.95 -5.33 0.56
C VAL A 88 20.11 -6.28 0.88
N VAL A 89 20.99 -5.90 1.83
CA VAL A 89 22.19 -6.69 2.17
C VAL A 89 21.83 -8.02 2.84
N VAL A 90 20.74 -8.04 3.61
CA VAL A 90 20.27 -9.26 4.32
C VAL A 90 19.68 -10.30 3.37
N LYS A 91 19.26 -9.90 2.15
CA LYS A 91 18.60 -10.76 1.17
C LYS A 91 19.55 -11.60 0.28
N LYS A 92 20.78 -11.88 0.72
CA LYS A 92 21.78 -12.62 -0.07
C LYS A 92 21.97 -14.07 0.39
#